data_AF-A0A2E0WS17-F1
#
_entry.id   AF-A0A2E0WS17-F1
#
_cell.length_a   1.000
_cell.length_b   1.000
_cell.length_c   1.000
_cell.angle_alpha   90.00
_cell.angle_beta   90.00
_cell.angle_gamma   90.00
#
_symmetry.space_group_name_H-M   'P 1'
#
loop_
_entity.id
_entity.type
_entity.pdbx_description
1 polymer ?
#
loop_
_entity_poly.entity_id
_entity_poly.type
_entity_poly.pdbx_seq_one_letter_code
_entity_poly.pdbx_strand_id
1 'polypeptide(L)'
;MSFEDDVDFSSAMAAFEAKHFARAAQMLSPFAQRGNAEAQHRLAIIYQNGLGMTRNDELAYKWMRAAAEQGHALAQHGLGFMYLEGECVEKNGEEAAKWFQKAADQG
;
A
#
# COMPACT_ATOMS: atom_id res chain seq x y z
N MET A 1 -26.55 -13.59 19.63
CA MET A 1 -25.24 -14.02 19.10
C MET A 1 -25.14 -13.38 17.73
N SER A 2 -24.73 -12.11 17.70
CA SER A 2 -24.67 -11.34 16.45
C SER A 2 -23.33 -11.65 15.81
N PHE A 3 -23.37 -12.48 14.78
CA PHE A 3 -22.27 -12.82 13.89
C PHE A 3 -22.05 -11.62 12.95
N GLU A 4 -21.71 -10.47 13.51
CA GLU A 4 -21.05 -9.43 12.74
C GLU A 4 -19.61 -9.90 12.66
N ASP A 5 -19.28 -10.63 11.59
CA ASP A 5 -17.93 -11.10 11.30
C ASP A 5 -16.93 -9.99 11.65
N ASP A 6 -16.16 -10.19 12.72
CA ASP A 6 -14.96 -9.43 13.02
C ASP A 6 -14.14 -9.46 11.73
N VAL A 7 -14.21 -8.40 10.93
CA VAL A 7 -13.43 -8.26 9.70
C VAL A 7 -11.97 -8.30 10.15
N ASP A 8 -11.40 -9.49 10.11
CA ASP A 8 -10.05 -9.74 10.54
C ASP A 8 -9.11 -9.48 9.36
N PHE A 9 -7.84 -9.26 9.68
CA PHE A 9 -6.86 -8.92 8.67
C PHE A 9 -6.70 -10.03 7.62
N SER A 10 -6.81 -11.31 8.01
CA SER A 10 -6.75 -12.46 7.10
C SER A 10 -7.91 -12.44 6.09
N SER A 11 -9.11 -12.06 6.51
CA SER A 11 -10.25 -11.90 5.60
C SER A 11 -10.02 -10.80 4.56
N ALA A 12 -9.41 -9.69 4.97
CA ALA A 12 -9.03 -8.61 4.05
C ALA A 12 -7.99 -9.07 3.02
N MET A 13 -7.00 -9.86 3.47
CA MET A 13 -5.95 -10.43 2.64
C MET A 13 -6.50 -11.45 1.63
N ALA A 14 -7.38 -12.34 2.08
CA ALA A 14 -8.05 -13.31 1.22
C ALA A 14 -8.86 -12.61 0.11
N ALA A 15 -9.53 -11.50 0.40
CA ALA A 15 -10.21 -10.71 -0.63
C ALA A 15 -9.24 -10.06 -1.63
N PHE A 16 -8.08 -9.60 -1.17
CA PHE A 16 -7.04 -9.07 -2.06
C PHE A 16 -6.51 -10.15 -3.01
N GLU A 17 -6.21 -11.34 -2.48
CA GLU A 17 -5.73 -12.49 -3.25
C GLU A 17 -6.78 -13.02 -4.21
N ALA A 18 -8.05 -13.03 -3.79
CA ALA A 18 -9.19 -13.35 -4.64
C ALA A 18 -9.53 -12.26 -5.67
N LYS A 19 -8.71 -11.20 -5.79
CA LYS A 19 -8.91 -10.06 -6.71
C LYS A 19 -10.22 -9.31 -6.48
N HIS A 20 -10.82 -9.43 -5.30
CA HIS A 20 -11.97 -8.65 -4.88
C HIS A 20 -11.52 -7.30 -4.33
N PHE A 21 -10.83 -6.52 -5.15
CA PHE A 21 -10.08 -5.33 -4.72
C PHE A 21 -10.96 -4.23 -4.11
N ALA A 22 -12.17 -4.02 -4.61
CA ALA A 22 -13.12 -3.08 -4.02
C ALA A 22 -13.45 -3.43 -2.56
N ARG A 23 -13.70 -4.72 -2.31
CA ARG A 23 -13.99 -5.24 -0.96
C ARG A 23 -12.73 -5.24 -0.10
N ALA A 24 -11.59 -5.66 -0.67
CA ALA A 24 -10.30 -5.65 0.01
C ALA A 24 -9.94 -4.24 0.49
N ALA A 25 -10.11 -3.21 -0.34
CA ALA A 25 -9.83 -1.83 0.07
C ALA A 25 -10.72 -1.35 1.22
N GLN A 26 -12.02 -1.68 1.19
CA GLN A 26 -12.92 -1.35 2.30
C GLN A 26 -12.49 -2.03 3.59
N MET A 27 -12.10 -3.31 3.52
CA MET A 27 -11.66 -4.08 4.68
C MET A 27 -10.26 -3.65 5.18
N LEU A 28 -9.35 -3.26 4.28
CA LEU A 28 -7.98 -2.81 4.61
C LEU A 28 -7.94 -1.39 5.18
N SER A 29 -8.89 -0.52 4.79
CA SER A 29 -8.96 0.89 5.23
C SER A 29 -8.82 1.08 6.76
N PRO A 30 -9.59 0.40 7.64
CA PRO A 30 -9.43 0.55 9.08
C PRO A 30 -8.07 0.07 9.59
N PHE A 31 -7.48 -1.00 9.02
CA PHE A 31 -6.14 -1.45 9.40
C PHE A 31 -5.06 -0.45 8.97
N ALA A 32 -5.19 0.11 7.77
CA ALA A 32 -4.26 1.12 7.26
C ALA A 32 -4.30 2.40 8.12
N GLN A 33 -5.50 2.81 8.55
CA GLN A 33 -5.69 3.95 9.47
C GLN A 33 -5.11 3.69 10.87
N ARG A 34 -5.13 2.44 11.34
CA ARG A 34 -4.49 2.02 12.61
C ARG A 34 -2.97 1.87 12.51
N GLY A 35 -2.38 2.17 11.35
CA GLY A 35 -0.94 2.11 11.15
C GLY A 35 -0.41 0.76 10.65
N ASN A 36 -1.25 -0.20 10.28
CA ASN A 36 -0.73 -1.48 9.76
C ASN A 36 -0.03 -1.28 8.40
N ALA A 37 1.29 -1.45 8.37
CA ALA A 37 2.10 -1.16 7.19
C ALA A 37 1.77 -2.05 5.98
N GLU A 38 1.46 -3.34 6.18
CA GLU A 38 1.04 -4.25 5.12
C GLU A 38 -0.31 -3.80 4.52
N ALA A 39 -1.25 -3.37 5.36
CA ALA A 39 -2.54 -2.85 4.92
C ALA A 39 -2.40 -1.57 4.10
N GLN A 40 -1.54 -0.66 4.56
CA GLN A 40 -1.21 0.58 3.85
C GLN A 40 -0.58 0.29 2.49
N HIS A 41 0.40 -0.62 2.44
CA HIS A 41 1.04 -1.05 1.18
C HIS A 41 0.02 -1.60 0.18
N ARG A 42 -0.88 -2.49 0.62
CA ARG A 42 -1.90 -3.07 -0.27
C ARG A 42 -2.95 -2.06 -0.72
N LEU A 43 -3.38 -1.19 0.18
CA LEU A 43 -4.32 -0.12 -0.14
C LEU A 43 -3.70 0.86 -1.16
N ALA A 44 -2.40 1.14 -1.03
CA ALA A 44 -1.65 1.93 -2.01
C ALA A 44 -1.65 1.28 -3.40
N ILE A 45 -1.39 -0.04 -3.49
CA ILE A 45 -1.44 -0.78 -4.76
C ILE A 45 -2.82 -0.71 -5.40
N ILE A 46 -3.89 -0.84 -4.61
CA ILE A 46 -5.27 -0.75 -5.11
C ILE A 46 -5.53 0.63 -5.71
N TYR A 47 -5.16 1.70 -5.00
CA TYR A 47 -5.34 3.07 -5.49
C TYR A 47 -4.46 3.40 -6.69
N GLN A 48 -3.20 2.93 -6.72
CA GLN A 48 -2.27 3.16 -7.84
C GLN A 48 -2.79 2.56 -9.14
N ASN A 49 -3.35 1.34 -9.06
CA ASN A 49 -3.79 0.60 -10.23
C ASN A 49 -5.28 0.79 -10.54
N GLY A 50 -6.04 1.49 -9.70
CA GLY A 50 -7.49 1.61 -9.85
C GLY A 50 -8.21 0.25 -9.80
N LEU A 51 -7.77 -0.65 -8.92
CA LEU A 51 -8.30 -2.01 -8.89
C LEU A 51 -9.64 -2.06 -8.18
N GLY A 52 -10.71 -2.29 -8.94
CA GLY A 52 -12.08 -2.31 -8.39
C GLY A 52 -12.59 -0.94 -7.91
N MET A 53 -11.88 0.15 -8.21
CA MET A 53 -12.26 1.53 -7.91
C MET A 53 -11.49 2.51 -8.79
N THR A 54 -11.82 3.80 -8.71
CA THR A 54 -11.08 4.83 -9.44
C THR A 54 -9.65 4.94 -8.93
N ARG A 55 -8.68 4.93 -9.85
CA ARG A 55 -7.27 5.20 -9.57
C ARG A 55 -7.13 6.55 -8.86
N ASN A 56 -6.33 6.58 -7.79
CA ASN A 56 -6.04 7.81 -7.05
C ASN A 56 -4.56 7.83 -6.65
N ASP A 57 -3.79 8.56 -7.43
CA ASP A 57 -2.34 8.65 -7.27
C ASP A 57 -1.90 9.32 -5.96
N GLU A 58 -2.65 10.32 -5.50
CA GLU A 58 -2.37 11.00 -4.24
C GLU A 58 -2.56 10.08 -3.03
N LEU A 59 -3.66 9.32 -3.00
CA LEU A 59 -3.91 8.33 -1.95
C LEU A 59 -2.94 7.15 -2.05
N ALA A 60 -2.60 6.72 -3.27
CA ALA A 60 -1.62 5.67 -3.48
C ALA A 60 -0.26 6.05 -2.88
N TYR A 61 0.26 7.23 -3.24
CA TYR A 61 1.51 7.74 -2.70
C TYR A 61 1.45 7.91 -1.18
N LYS A 62 0.36 8.49 -0.66
CA LYS A 62 0.20 8.72 0.78
C LYS A 62 0.31 7.42 1.58
N TRP A 63 -0.41 6.38 1.16
CA TRP A 63 -0.39 5.09 1.86
C TRP A 63 0.92 4.32 1.64
N MET A 64 1.50 4.39 0.44
CA MET A 64 2.80 3.77 0.15
C MET A 64 3.89 4.37 1.03
N ARG A 65 3.90 5.70 1.15
CA ARG A 65 4.84 6.44 1.99
C ARG A 65 4.70 6.10 3.46
N ALA A 66 3.46 6.05 3.97
CA ALA A 66 3.21 5.66 5.35
C ALA A 66 3.73 4.24 5.67
N ALA A 67 3.58 3.29 4.75
CA ALA A 67 4.11 1.94 4.92
C ALA A 67 5.65 1.92 4.86
N ALA A 68 6.23 2.65 3.89
CA ALA A 68 7.68 2.74 3.71
C ALA A 68 8.40 3.39 4.90
N GLU A 69 7.81 4.43 5.49
CA GLU A 69 8.31 5.12 6.69
C GLU A 69 8.31 4.21 7.92
N GLN A 70 7.46 3.20 7.96
CA GLN A 70 7.42 2.19 9.02
C GLN A 70 8.43 1.05 8.83
N GLY A 71 9.28 1.13 7.80
CA GLY A 71 10.28 0.10 7.54
C GLY A 71 9.80 -1.01 6.60
N HIS A 72 8.59 -0.96 6.06
CA HIS A 72 8.08 -2.05 5.22
C HIS A 72 8.86 -2.16 3.90
N ALA A 73 9.71 -3.19 3.78
CA ALA A 73 10.67 -3.32 2.68
C ALA A 73 10.02 -3.26 1.28
N LEU A 74 8.91 -3.95 1.05
CA LEU A 74 8.20 -3.90 -0.24
C LEU A 74 7.62 -2.51 -0.53
N ALA A 75 7.22 -1.77 0.50
CA ALA A 75 6.68 -0.42 0.33
C ALA A 75 7.80 0.59 0.07
N GLN A 76 8.96 0.42 0.70
CA GLN A 76 10.16 1.20 0.39
C GLN A 76 10.60 0.98 -1.06
N HIS A 77 10.63 -0.28 -1.52
CA HIS A 77 10.90 -0.59 -2.92
C HIS A 77 9.85 0.04 -3.85
N GLY A 78 8.55 -0.09 -3.53
CA GLY A 78 7.46 0.51 -4.30
C GLY A 78 7.54 2.03 -4.38
N LEU A 79 7.88 2.70 -3.27
CA LEU A 79 8.06 4.14 -3.22
C LEU A 79 9.30 4.59 -4.02
N GLY A 80 10.38 3.82 -3.96
CA GLY A 80 11.55 4.04 -4.80
C GLY A 80 11.19 3.98 -6.29
N PHE A 81 10.37 3.01 -6.68
CA PHE A 81 9.89 2.88 -8.05
C PHE A 81 8.97 4.04 -8.47
N MET A 82 8.03 4.47 -7.61
CA MET A 82 7.18 5.64 -7.85
C MET A 82 8.00 6.90 -8.18
N TYR A 83 9.05 7.15 -7.40
CA TYR A 83 9.97 8.27 -7.66
C TYR A 83 10.85 8.06 -8.90
N LEU A 84 11.25 6.83 -9.23
CA LEU A 84 12.09 6.55 -10.39
C LEU A 84 11.35 6.78 -11.71
N GLU A 85 10.10 6.32 -11.78
CA GLU A 85 9.26 6.45 -12.97
C GLU A 85 8.52 7.79 -13.03
N GLY A 86 8.36 8.47 -11.89
CA GLY A 86 7.47 9.63 -11.78
C GLY A 86 6.00 9.20 -11.83
N GLU A 87 5.69 8.00 -11.33
CA GLU A 87 4.33 7.52 -11.19
C GLU A 87 3.78 7.94 -9.83
N CYS A 88 2.60 8.58 -9.84
CA CYS A 88 1.94 9.16 -8.68
C CYS A 88 2.64 10.35 -8.02
N VAL A 89 3.93 10.57 -8.29
CA VAL A 89 4.74 11.70 -7.81
C VAL A 89 5.68 12.20 -8.89
N GLU A 90 6.24 13.41 -8.71
CA GLU A 90 7.29 13.91 -9.59
C GLU A 90 8.52 13.00 -9.53
N LYS A 91 9.10 12.74 -10.71
CA LYS A 91 10.29 11.90 -10.85
C LYS A 91 11.47 12.48 -10.07
N ASN A 92 12.06 11.69 -9.20
CA ASN A 92 13.23 12.06 -8.41
C ASN A 92 14.15 10.86 -8.17
N GLY A 93 15.23 10.79 -8.94
CA GLY A 93 16.19 9.69 -8.84
C GLY A 93 16.95 9.63 -7.51
N GLU A 94 17.16 10.77 -6.84
CA GLU A 94 17.83 10.79 -5.53
C GLU A 94 16.94 10.21 -4.44
N GLU A 95 15.65 10.59 -4.43
CA GLU A 95 14.68 10.00 -3.51
C GLU A 95 14.47 8.51 -3.80
N ALA A 96 14.40 8.12 -5.08
CA ALA A 96 14.32 6.72 -5.47
C ALA A 96 15.49 5.90 -4.88
N ALA A 97 16.73 6.38 -5.08
CA ALA A 97 17.93 5.72 -4.56
C ALA A 97 17.91 5.58 -3.03
N LYS A 98 17.46 6.62 -2.29
CA LYS A 98 17.33 6.58 -0.83
C LYS A 98 16.35 5.49 -0.38
N TRP A 99 15.20 5.37 -1.04
CA TRP A 99 14.21 4.35 -0.68
C TRP A 99 14.64 2.94 -1.06
N PHE A 100 15.29 2.76 -2.21
CA PHE A 100 15.88 1.47 -2.58
C PHE A 100 16.98 1.03 -1.62
N GLN A 101 17.84 1.95 -1.19
CA GLN A 101 18.89 1.63 -0.21
C GLN A 101 18.29 1.14 1.10
N LYS A 102 17.26 1.83 1.63
CA LYS A 102 16.56 1.40 2.85
C LYS A 102 15.92 0.01 2.72
N ALA A 103 15.40 -0.32 1.54
CA ALA A 103 14.83 -1.65 1.28
C ALA A 103 15.94 -2.72 1.22
N ALA A 104 17.07 -2.40 0.59
CA ALA A 104 18.22 -3.29 0.45
C ALA A 104 18.92 -3.57 1.80
N ASP A 105 18.99 -2.59 2.70
CA ASP A 105 19.61 -2.75 4.02
C ASP A 105 18.86 -3.74 4.94
N GLN A 106 17.66 -4.19 4.54
CA GLN A 106 16.83 -5.14 5.29
C GLN A 106 16.86 -6.57 4.74
N GLY A 107 17.52 -6.82 3.60
CA GLY A 107 17.66 -8.14 2.97
C GLY A 107 19.04 -8.74 3.15
#